data_AF-A0A7R9UXS7-F1
#
_entry.id   AF-A0A7R9UXS7-F1
#
_cell.length_a   1.000
_cell.length_b   1.000
_cell.length_c   1.000
_cell.angle_alpha   90.00
_cell.angle_beta   90.00
_cell.angle_gamma   90.00
#
_symmetry.space_group_name_H-M   'P 1'
#
loop_
_entity.id
_entity.type
_entity.pdbx_description
1 polymer ?
#
loop_
_entity_poly.entity_id
_entity_poly.type
_entity_poly.pdbx_seq_one_letter_code
_entity_poly.pdbx_strand_id
1 'polypeptide(L)'
;MQLDDMLSELTHALTSGERILNTRMPFGYVVHLRTFLAVWLLTLPCGLVGDLGWASAPVAIGIAYVLLGVERISLDIEQPFGTDHSDLALDEFVHGVTAVDLHEMLSRHAEEHASHSLPVPLARVLGGRERSHVAARRGLDASHAATPKKPTR
;
A
#
# COMPACT_ATOMS: atom_id res chain seq x y z
N MET A 1 7.44 10.43 29.71
CA MET A 1 6.59 9.24 29.81
C MET A 1 5.70 9.08 28.59
N GLN A 2 4.71 9.94 28.33
CA GLN A 2 3.77 9.72 27.21
C GLN A 2 4.41 9.67 25.80
N LEU A 3 5.48 10.44 25.54
CA LEU A 3 6.25 10.34 24.29
C LEU A 3 7.10 9.06 24.22
N ASP A 4 7.68 8.67 25.35
CA ASP A 4 8.50 7.45 25.45
C ASP A 4 7.64 6.21 25.16
N ASP A 5 6.39 6.21 25.61
CA ASP A 5 5.42 5.14 25.36
C ASP A 5 5.06 5.05 23.87
N MET A 6 4.81 6.18 23.19
CA MET A 6 4.53 6.20 21.74
C MET A 6 5.72 5.73 20.90
N LEU A 7 6.94 6.13 21.28
CA LEU A 7 8.16 5.68 20.61
C LEU A 7 8.41 4.19 20.84
N SER A 8 8.10 3.68 22.03
CA SER A 8 8.17 2.26 22.33
C SER A 8 7.19 1.46 21.46
N GLU A 9 5.97 1.95 21.27
CA GLU A 9 4.96 1.29 20.43
C GLU A 9 5.35 1.24 18.96
N LEU A 10 5.88 2.34 18.41
CA LEU A 10 6.43 2.37 17.05
C LEU A 10 7.59 1.38 16.88
N THR A 11 8.51 1.36 17.85
CA THR A 11 9.66 0.44 17.82
C THR A 11 9.18 -1.01 17.88
N HIS A 12 8.17 -1.31 18.70
CA HIS A 12 7.59 -2.65 18.80
C HIS A 12 6.95 -3.10 17.48
N ALA A 13 6.21 -2.20 16.80
CA ALA A 13 5.63 -2.49 15.48
C ALA A 13 6.72 -2.76 14.42
N LEU A 14 7.78 -1.95 14.39
CA LEU A 14 8.91 -2.14 13.48
C LEU A 14 9.63 -3.48 13.72
N THR A 15 9.97 -3.79 14.98
CA THR A 15 10.59 -5.07 15.33
C THR A 15 9.68 -6.26 15.03
N SER A 16 8.36 -6.11 15.15
CA SER A 16 7.41 -7.14 14.74
C SER A 16 7.48 -7.40 13.22
N GLY A 17 7.51 -6.34 12.42
CA GLY A 17 7.68 -6.42 10.97
C GLY A 17 9.01 -7.07 10.56
N GLU A 18 10.11 -6.67 11.19
CA GLU A 18 11.44 -7.26 10.94
C GLU A 18 11.48 -8.76 11.27
N ARG A 19 10.77 -9.22 12.29
CA ARG A 19 10.68 -10.65 12.62
C ARG A 19 9.94 -11.42 11.53
N ILE A 20 8.83 -10.90 11.02
CA ILE A 20 8.08 -11.51 9.91
C ILE A 20 8.99 -11.58 8.68
N LEU A 21 9.69 -10.48 8.37
CA LEU A 21 10.60 -10.41 7.22
C LEU A 21 11.82 -11.34 7.33
N ASN A 22 12.29 -11.61 8.55
CA ASN A 22 13.41 -12.52 8.82
C ASN A 22 13.00 -13.99 8.99
N THR A 23 11.70 -14.32 9.04
CA THR A 23 11.22 -15.72 9.11
C THR A 23 11.19 -16.37 7.72
N ARG A 24 12.15 -16.05 6.85
CA ARG A 24 12.26 -16.67 5.53
C ARG A 24 12.68 -18.11 5.68
N MET A 25 12.08 -19.01 4.91
CA MET A 25 12.46 -20.41 4.92
C MET A 25 13.91 -20.56 4.45
N PRO A 26 14.69 -21.48 5.06
CA PRO A 26 16.05 -21.73 4.62
C PRO A 26 16.09 -22.11 3.14
N PHE A 27 16.98 -21.47 2.37
CA PHE A 27 17.08 -21.69 0.92
C PHE A 27 17.23 -23.18 0.55
N GLY A 28 18.00 -23.95 1.32
CA GLY A 28 18.17 -25.38 1.11
C GLY A 28 16.85 -26.16 1.21
N TYR A 29 15.96 -25.77 2.12
CA TYR A 29 14.65 -26.41 2.27
C TYR A 29 13.79 -26.21 1.02
N VAL A 30 13.71 -24.97 0.52
CA VAL A 30 12.92 -24.63 -0.67
C VAL A 30 13.41 -25.39 -1.91
N VAL A 31 14.73 -25.45 -2.11
CA VAL A 31 15.34 -26.17 -3.24
C VAL A 31 15.06 -27.67 -3.15
N HIS A 32 15.19 -28.28 -1.96
CA HIS A 32 14.89 -29.70 -1.77
C HIS A 32 13.41 -30.02 -1.97
N LEU A 33 12.51 -29.17 -1.45
CA LEU A 33 11.06 -29.34 -1.63
C LEU A 33 10.67 -29.30 -3.11
N ARG A 34 11.17 -28.31 -3.85
CA ARG A 34 10.92 -28.17 -5.29
C ARG A 34 11.47 -29.35 -6.09
N THR A 35 12.67 -29.81 -5.75
CA THR A 35 13.29 -30.97 -6.41
C THR A 35 12.50 -32.24 -6.12
N PHE A 36 12.07 -32.45 -4.87
CA PHE A 36 11.22 -33.57 -4.48
C PHE A 36 9.90 -33.55 -5.23
N LEU A 37 9.22 -32.40 -5.29
CA LEU A 37 7.95 -32.25 -6.00
C LEU A 37 8.10 -32.55 -7.49
N ALA A 38 9.17 -32.05 -8.12
CA ALA A 38 9.45 -32.33 -9.53
C ALA A 38 9.69 -33.82 -9.80
N VAL A 39 10.47 -34.51 -8.95
CA VAL A 39 10.70 -35.96 -9.07
C VAL A 39 9.41 -36.75 -8.83
N TRP A 40 8.59 -36.34 -7.87
CA TRP A 40 7.32 -36.98 -7.58
C TRP A 40 6.34 -36.85 -8.75
N LEU A 41 6.22 -35.67 -9.35
CA LEU A 41 5.37 -35.46 -10.53
C LEU A 41 5.87 -36.22 -11.76
N LEU A 42 7.17 -36.41 -11.91
CA LEU A 42 7.76 -37.17 -13.02
C LEU A 42 7.55 -38.68 -12.88
N THR A 43 7.55 -39.20 -11.64
CA THR A 43 7.30 -40.62 -11.36
C THR A 43 5.81 -40.98 -11.32
N LEU A 44 4.93 -40.00 -11.09
CA LEU A 44 3.48 -40.17 -11.03
C LEU A 44 2.84 -40.86 -12.26
N PRO A 45 3.10 -40.46 -13.53
CA PRO A 45 2.50 -41.14 -14.67
C PRO A 45 2.93 -42.61 -14.78
N CYS A 46 4.16 -42.95 -14.40
CA CYS A 46 4.64 -44.34 -14.36
C CYS A 46 3.92 -45.16 -13.29
N GLY A 47 3.49 -44.55 -12.19
CA GLY A 47 2.69 -45.22 -11.16
C GLY A 47 1.24 -45.45 -11.60
N LEU A 48 0.65 -44.51 -12.34
CA LEU A 48 -0.76 -44.58 -12.77
C LEU A 48 -0.98 -45.39 -14.06
N VAL A 49 0.05 -45.63 -14.86
CA VAL A 49 -0.09 -46.31 -16.17
C VAL A 49 -0.67 -47.73 -16.05
N GLY A 50 -0.43 -48.42 -14.93
CA GLY A 50 -0.93 -49.77 -14.68
C GLY A 50 -2.46 -49.85 -14.57
N ASP A 51 -3.07 -48.87 -13.91
CA ASP A 51 -4.53 -48.86 -13.67
C ASP A 51 -5.29 -48.06 -14.74
N LEU A 52 -4.72 -46.96 -15.22
CA LEU A 52 -5.42 -45.99 -16.09
C LEU A 52 -4.96 -46.04 -17.56
N GLY A 53 -3.88 -46.75 -17.88
CA GLY A 53 -3.33 -46.79 -19.24
C GLY A 53 -3.06 -45.39 -19.80
N TRP A 54 -3.63 -45.07 -20.96
CA TRP A 54 -3.49 -43.77 -21.62
C TRP A 54 -4.15 -42.60 -20.86
N ALA A 55 -5.11 -42.88 -19.98
CA ALA A 55 -5.74 -41.84 -19.14
C ALA A 55 -4.81 -41.37 -18.00
N SER A 56 -3.70 -42.06 -17.74
CA SER A 56 -2.70 -41.66 -16.74
C SER A 56 -2.09 -40.28 -17.05
N ALA A 57 -1.85 -39.95 -18.32
CA ALA A 57 -1.25 -38.69 -18.74
C ALA A 57 -2.11 -37.45 -18.41
N PRO A 58 -3.40 -37.36 -18.83
CA PRO A 58 -4.23 -36.20 -18.48
C PRO A 58 -4.48 -36.08 -16.97
N VAL A 59 -4.62 -37.20 -16.26
CA VAL A 59 -4.78 -37.20 -14.80
C VAL A 59 -3.50 -36.68 -14.12
N ALA A 60 -2.32 -37.14 -14.56
CA ALA A 60 -1.06 -36.67 -14.04
C ALA A 60 -0.84 -35.17 -14.28
N ILE A 61 -1.21 -34.66 -15.46
CA ILE A 61 -1.17 -33.23 -15.77
C ILE A 61 -2.10 -32.44 -14.84
N GLY A 62 -3.30 -32.94 -14.58
CA GLY A 62 -4.24 -32.29 -13.65
C GLY A 62 -3.68 -32.20 -12.22
N ILE A 63 -3.08 -33.28 -11.72
CA ILE A 63 -2.43 -33.30 -10.40
C ILE A 63 -1.22 -32.35 -10.36
N ALA A 64 -0.41 -32.36 -11.41
CA ALA A 64 0.75 -31.47 -11.54
C ALA A 64 0.33 -30.00 -11.52
N TYR A 65 -0.73 -29.64 -12.24
CA TYR A 65 -1.25 -28.28 -12.26
C TYR A 65 -1.63 -27.79 -10.86
N VAL A 66 -2.36 -28.62 -10.09
CA VAL A 66 -2.78 -28.25 -8.73
C VAL A 66 -1.57 -28.11 -7.81
N LEU A 67 -0.65 -29.07 -7.81
CA LEU A 67 0.47 -29.07 -6.87
C LEU A 67 1.51 -27.98 -7.17
N LEU A 68 1.84 -27.77 -8.45
CA LEU A 68 2.72 -26.67 -8.85
C LEU A 68 2.06 -25.30 -8.61
N GLY A 69 0.73 -25.22 -8.77
CA GLY A 69 -0.03 -24.02 -8.42
C GLY A 69 0.07 -23.70 -6.93
N VAL A 70 -0.11 -24.71 -6.06
CA VAL A 70 0.04 -24.55 -4.61
C VAL A 70 1.47 -24.19 -4.22
N GLU A 71 2.49 -24.81 -4.84
CA GLU A 71 3.90 -24.46 -4.60
C GLU A 71 4.14 -22.97 -4.91
N ARG A 72 3.64 -22.47 -6.05
CA ARG A 72 3.80 -21.06 -6.43
C ARG A 72 3.12 -20.13 -5.44
N ILE A 73 1.88 -20.40 -5.07
CA ILE A 73 1.14 -19.61 -4.07
C ILE A 73 1.87 -19.61 -2.72
N SER A 74 2.50 -20.73 -2.35
CA SER A 74 3.27 -20.83 -1.11
C SER A 74 4.48 -19.89 -1.10
N LEU A 75 5.16 -19.76 -2.24
CA LEU A 75 6.28 -18.82 -2.41
C LEU A 75 5.82 -17.37 -2.35
N ASP A 76 4.67 -17.06 -2.96
CA ASP A 76 4.12 -15.70 -2.97
C ASP A 76 3.71 -15.27 -1.54
N ILE A 77 3.05 -16.15 -0.79
CA ILE A 77 2.65 -15.89 0.60
C ILE A 77 3.87 -15.76 1.55
N GLU A 78 5.00 -16.38 1.22
CA GLU A 78 6.22 -16.27 2.02
C GLU A 78 6.85 -14.86 1.97
N GLN A 79 6.58 -14.07 0.92
CA GLN A 79 7.16 -12.74 0.72
C GLN A 79 6.11 -11.62 0.73
N PRO A 80 5.40 -11.37 1.86
CA PRO A 80 4.27 -10.44 1.89
C PRO A 80 4.65 -8.96 1.69
N PHE A 81 5.93 -8.62 1.79
CA PHE A 81 6.47 -7.26 1.65
C PHE A 81 7.26 -7.05 0.36
N GLY A 82 7.01 -7.88 -0.66
CA GLY A 82 7.63 -7.74 -1.97
C GLY A 82 6.98 -6.64 -2.82
N THR A 83 7.11 -6.78 -4.14
CA THR A 83 6.57 -5.84 -5.13
C THR A 83 5.57 -6.51 -6.08
N ASP A 84 5.18 -7.75 -5.80
CA ASP A 84 4.24 -8.51 -6.61
C ASP A 84 2.80 -8.03 -6.33
N HIS A 85 1.87 -8.35 -7.25
CA HIS A 85 0.47 -7.93 -7.13
C HIS A 85 -0.25 -8.48 -5.89
N SER A 86 0.26 -9.58 -5.33
CA SER A 86 -0.26 -10.23 -4.13
C SER A 86 0.29 -9.64 -2.82
N ASP A 87 1.23 -8.70 -2.90
CA ASP A 87 1.96 -8.18 -1.74
C ASP A 87 1.26 -6.97 -1.12
N LEU A 88 1.68 -6.60 0.09
CA LEU A 88 1.16 -5.41 0.76
C LEU A 88 1.64 -4.14 0.05
N ALA A 89 0.71 -3.21 -0.21
CA ALA A 89 0.99 -1.89 -0.78
C ALA A 89 1.65 -0.92 0.22
N LEU A 90 2.83 -1.28 0.72
CA LEU A 90 3.59 -0.51 1.72
C LEU A 90 3.84 0.94 1.28
N ASP A 91 4.11 1.17 -0.01
CA ASP A 91 4.33 2.51 -0.56
C ASP A 91 3.11 3.42 -0.36
N GLU A 92 1.90 2.87 -0.56
CA GLU A 92 0.65 3.61 -0.35
C GLU A 92 0.42 3.91 1.13
N PHE A 93 0.69 2.93 2.00
CA PHE A 93 0.63 3.14 3.45
C PHE A 93 1.60 4.23 3.93
N VAL A 94 2.85 4.19 3.48
CA VAL A 94 3.87 5.20 3.83
C VAL A 94 3.47 6.57 3.30
N HIS A 95 2.95 6.63 2.08
CA HIS A 95 2.48 7.90 1.50
C HIS A 95 1.33 8.49 2.30
N GLY A 96 0.34 7.69 2.73
CA GLY A 96 -0.76 8.16 3.57
C GLY A 96 -0.28 8.78 4.88
N VAL A 97 0.56 8.06 5.63
CA VAL A 97 1.07 8.52 6.93
C VAL A 97 1.93 9.79 6.78
N THR A 98 2.79 9.86 5.77
CA THR A 98 3.74 10.98 5.62
C THR A 98 3.12 12.22 4.97
N ALA A 99 2.36 12.04 3.90
CA ALA A 99 1.87 13.15 3.07
C ALA A 99 0.55 13.73 3.58
N VAL A 100 -0.32 12.91 4.17
CA VAL A 100 -1.65 13.36 4.63
C VAL A 100 -1.58 13.63 6.12
N ASP A 101 -1.32 12.60 6.93
CA ASP A 101 -1.48 12.70 8.38
C ASP A 101 -0.41 13.63 9.00
N LEU A 102 0.86 13.39 8.70
CA LEU A 102 1.94 14.18 9.30
C LEU A 102 1.98 15.62 8.77
N HIS A 103 1.78 15.82 7.46
CA HIS A 103 1.73 17.17 6.88
C HIS A 103 0.55 17.98 7.43
N GLU A 104 -0.62 17.36 7.60
CA GLU A 104 -1.77 18.01 8.23
C GLU A 104 -1.48 18.36 9.69
N MET A 105 -0.93 17.43 10.48
CA MET A 105 -0.60 17.69 11.88
C MET A 105 0.43 18.81 12.06
N LEU A 106 1.47 18.82 11.22
CA LEU A 106 2.53 19.84 11.25
C LEU A 106 2.03 21.20 10.78
N SER A 107 1.21 21.27 9.74
CA SER A 107 0.61 22.53 9.29
C SER A 107 -0.32 23.13 10.35
N ARG A 108 -1.16 22.32 10.99
CA ARG A 108 -2.03 22.76 12.10
C ARG A 108 -1.21 23.31 13.28
N HIS A 109 -0.15 22.63 13.71
CA HIS A 109 0.71 23.11 14.80
C HIS A 109 1.55 24.34 14.41
N ALA A 110 2.01 24.44 13.17
CA ALA A 110 2.74 25.61 12.68
C ALA A 110 1.85 26.87 12.68
N GLU A 111 0.58 26.75 12.31
CA GLU A 111 -0.40 27.84 12.40
C GLU A 111 -0.71 28.23 13.85
N GLU A 112 -0.82 27.26 14.75
CA GLU A 112 -1.07 27.49 16.18
C GLU A 112 0.10 28.24 16.85
N HIS A 113 1.34 27.84 16.55
CA HIS A 113 2.55 28.51 17.04
C HIS A 113 2.81 29.86 16.38
N ALA A 114 2.45 30.05 15.10
CA ALA A 114 2.48 31.35 14.44
C ALA A 114 1.47 32.31 15.09
N SER A 115 0.27 31.84 15.43
CA SER A 115 -0.73 32.62 16.18
C SER A 115 -0.23 33.04 17.58
N HIS A 116 0.53 32.19 18.27
CA HIS A 116 1.03 32.46 19.62
C HIS A 116 2.23 33.44 19.67
N SER A 117 3.05 33.49 18.61
CA SER A 117 4.25 34.33 18.53
C SER A 117 4.06 35.65 17.77
N LEU A 118 2.96 35.79 17.02
CA LEU A 118 2.65 37.03 16.33
C LEU A 118 2.06 38.05 17.32
N PRO A 119 2.64 39.25 17.46
CA PRO A 119 1.96 40.31 18.19
C PRO A 119 0.58 40.54 17.54
N VAL A 120 -0.46 40.51 18.37
CA VAL A 120 -1.91 40.65 18.06
C VAL A 120 -2.27 41.55 16.86
N PRO A 121 -1.56 42.67 16.57
CA PRO A 121 -1.79 43.43 15.34
C PRO A 121 -1.56 42.66 14.02
N LEU A 122 -0.61 41.74 13.91
CA LEU A 122 -0.22 41.14 12.61
C LEU A 122 -1.13 39.97 12.18
N ALA A 123 -1.68 39.19 13.11
CA ALA A 123 -2.68 38.16 12.82
C ALA A 123 -3.96 38.75 12.23
N ARG A 124 -4.36 39.94 12.71
CA ARG A 124 -5.50 40.71 12.17
C ARG A 124 -5.22 41.26 10.77
N VAL A 125 -3.96 41.61 10.47
CA VAL A 125 -3.53 42.11 9.15
C VAL A 125 -3.45 40.98 8.11
N LEU A 126 -2.91 39.81 8.47
CA LEU A 126 -2.83 38.66 7.57
C LEU A 126 -4.22 38.03 7.32
N GLY A 127 -5.03 37.85 8.37
CA GLY A 127 -6.42 37.39 8.23
C GLY A 127 -7.33 38.37 7.47
N GLY A 128 -6.99 39.67 7.45
CA GLY A 128 -7.66 40.67 6.63
C GLY A 128 -7.18 40.69 5.17
N ARG A 129 -5.91 40.37 4.93
CA ARG A 129 -5.30 40.39 3.58
C ARG A 129 -5.77 39.23 2.70
N GLU A 130 -5.98 38.06 3.28
CA GLU A 130 -6.55 36.91 2.56
C GLU A 130 -8.01 37.15 2.15
N ARG A 131 -8.81 37.74 3.04
CA ARG A 131 -10.21 38.10 2.73
C ARG A 131 -10.34 39.17 1.65
N SER A 132 -9.41 40.13 1.60
CA SER A 132 -9.39 41.16 0.54
C SER A 132 -9.00 40.60 -0.83
N HIS A 133 -8.06 39.66 -0.93
CA HIS A 133 -7.68 39.06 -2.22
C HIS A 133 -8.76 38.11 -2.76
N VAL A 134 -9.46 37.36 -1.89
CA VAL A 134 -10.57 36.48 -2.30
C VAL A 134 -11.82 37.29 -2.68
N ALA A 135 -12.12 38.39 -1.99
CA ALA A 135 -13.21 39.30 -2.35
C ALA A 135 -12.93 40.04 -3.68
N ALA A 136 -11.68 40.46 -3.92
CA ALA A 136 -11.28 41.10 -5.18
C ALA A 136 -11.36 40.15 -6.38
N ARG A 137 -11.04 38.86 -6.21
CA ARG A 137 -11.21 37.84 -7.25
C ARG A 137 -12.68 37.56 -7.56
N ARG A 138 -13.54 37.43 -6.53
CA ARG A 138 -14.99 37.24 -6.70
C ARG A 138 -15.68 38.44 -7.39
N GLY A 139 -15.20 39.65 -7.20
CA GLY A 139 -15.71 40.84 -7.90
C GLY A 139 -15.34 40.88 -9.40
N LEU A 140 -14.21 40.28 -9.78
CA LEU A 140 -13.77 40.22 -11.17
C LEU A 140 -14.52 39.15 -11.98
N ASP A 141 -14.82 38.01 -11.34
CA ASP A 141 -15.55 36.90 -11.98
C ASP A 141 -17.05 37.24 -12.20
N ALA A 142 -17.63 38.10 -11.34
CA ALA A 142 -19.02 38.56 -11.49
C ALA A 142 -19.21 39.57 -12.64
N SER A 143 -18.16 40.30 -13.04
CA SER A 143 -18.22 41.27 -14.15
C SER A 143 -18.21 40.61 -15.54
N HIS A 144 -17.70 39.37 -15.65
CA HIS A 144 -17.64 38.63 -16.92
C HIS A 144 -18.91 37.82 -17.25
N ALA A 145 -19.87 37.71 -16.32
CA ALA A 145 -21.07 36.88 -16.49
C ALA A 145 -22.29 37.62 -17.09
N ALA A 146 -22.22 38.94 -17.30
CA ALA A 146 -23.32 39.73 -17.85
C ALA A 146 -23.17 39.94 -19.38
N THR A 147 -23.42 38.88 -20.17
CA THR A 147 -23.76 39.05 -21.60
C THR A 147 -25.22 38.64 -21.83
N PRO A 148 -26.07 39.52 -22.40
CA PRO A 148 -27.51 39.27 -22.50
C PRO A 148 -27.83 38.28 -23.62
N LYS A 149 -28.46 37.16 -23.28
CA LYS A 149 -28.97 36.16 -24.24
C LYS A 149 -30.24 36.72 -24.92
N LYS A 150 -30.15 36.96 -26.23
CA LYS A 150 -31.23 37.45 -27.11
C LYS A 150 -32.43 36.47 -27.13
N PRO A 151 -33.69 36.96 -27.23
CA PRO A 151 -34.86 36.11 -27.10
C PRO A 151 -35.17 35.30 -28.37
N THR A 152 -35.69 34.12 -28.09
CA THR A 152 -36.17 33.03 -28.94
C THR A 152 -37.15 33.44 -30.04
N ARG A 153 -37.03 32.76 -31.18
CA ARG A 153 -38.16 32.43 -32.06
C ARG A 153 -38.00 31.00 -32.56
#